data_AF-A0A671KFZ5-F1
#
_entry.id   AF-A0A671KFZ5-F1
#
_cell.length_a   1.000
_cell.length_b   1.000
_cell.length_c   1.000
_cell.angle_alpha   90.00
_cell.angle_beta   90.00
_cell.angle_gamma   90.00
#
_symmetry.space_group_name_H-M   'P 1'
#
loop_
_entity.id
_entity.type
_entity.pdbx_description
1 polymer ?
#
loop_
_entity_poly.entity_id
_entity_poly.type
_entity_poly.pdbx_seq_one_letter_code
_entity_poly.pdbx_strand_id
1 'polypeptide(L)' 'MVSHSLALPMICFTTLWGLVGVVAPFFVPKGPNRGVIITSLVLTAVCCYLL' A
#
# COMPACT_ATOMS: atom_id res chain seq x y z
N MET A 1 3.01 30.33 -7.08
CA MET A 1 1.94 29.33 -6.90
C MET A 1 2.29 28.14 -7.78
N VAL A 2 2.85 27.08 -7.19
CA VAL A 2 3.15 25.86 -7.95
C VAL A 2 1.80 25.24 -8.33
N SER A 3 1.51 25.14 -9.62
CA SER A 3 0.35 24.41 -10.12
C SER A 3 0.60 22.92 -9.93
N HIS A 4 0.32 22.41 -8.73
CA HIS A 4 0.37 20.98 -8.46
C HIS A 4 -0.83 20.31 -9.14
N SER A 5 -0.60 19.70 -10.30
CA SER A 5 -1.58 18.82 -10.92
C SER A 5 -1.89 17.68 -9.96
N LEU A 6 -3.15 17.60 -9.48
CA LEU A 6 -3.64 16.56 -8.57
C LEU A 6 -3.42 15.13 -9.12
N ALA A 7 -3.28 14.99 -10.44
CA ALA A 7 -2.98 13.72 -11.09
C ALA A 7 -1.65 13.10 -10.63
N LEU A 8 -0.60 13.90 -10.45
CA LEU A 8 0.72 13.39 -10.04
C LEU A 8 0.71 12.76 -8.63
N PRO A 9 0.26 13.45 -7.57
CA PRO A 9 0.19 12.85 -6.24
C PRO A 9 -0.78 11.66 -6.21
N MET A 10 -1.93 11.74 -6.89
CA MET A 10 -2.86 10.60 -6.96
C MET A 10 -2.19 9.36 -7.54
N ILE A 11 -1.57 9.46 -8.73
CA ILE A 11 -0.91 8.32 -9.37
C ILE A 11 0.22 7.75 -8.48
N CYS A 12 1.04 8.61 -7.87
CA CYS A 12 2.11 8.18 -6.98
C CYS A 12 1.58 7.43 -5.74
N PHE A 13 0.56 7.96 -5.06
CA PHE A 13 0.01 7.31 -3.88
C PHE A 13 -0.74 6.01 -4.22
N THR A 14 -1.51 5.99 -5.31
CA THR A 14 -2.20 4.77 -5.76
C THR A 14 -1.22 3.67 -6.14
N THR A 15 -0.14 4.00 -6.85
CA THR A 15 0.87 3.01 -7.25
C THR A 15 1.69 2.51 -6.06
N LEU A 16 2.10 3.40 -5.15
CA LEU A 16 2.84 3.03 -3.96
C LEU A 16 2.01 2.10 -3.06
N TRP A 17 0.80 2.51 -2.67
CA TRP A 17 -0.02 1.71 -1.77
C TRP A 17 -0.63 0.48 -2.44
N GLY A 18 -0.91 0.54 -3.76
CA GLY A 18 -1.27 -0.64 -4.53
C GLY A 18 -0.15 -1.68 -4.55
N LEU A 19 1.10 -1.26 -4.70
CA LEU A 19 2.27 -2.14 -4.61
C LEU A 19 2.41 -2.75 -3.21
N VAL A 20 2.27 -1.94 -2.16
CA VAL A 20 2.33 -2.43 -0.78
C VAL A 20 1.19 -3.42 -0.50
N GLY A 21 -0.05 -3.11 -0.87
CA GLY A 21 -1.20 -3.97 -0.60
C GLY A 21 -1.24 -5.26 -1.43
N VAL A 22 -0.61 -5.30 -2.60
CA VAL A 22 -0.70 -6.45 -3.53
C VAL A 22 0.61 -7.22 -3.63
N VAL A 23 1.75 -6.52 -3.80
CA VAL A 23 3.04 -7.16 -4.09
C VAL A 23 3.76 -7.58 -2.82
N ALA A 24 3.80 -6.73 -1.79
CA ALA A 24 4.49 -7.08 -0.54
C ALA A 24 3.93 -8.33 0.20
N PRO A 25 2.62 -8.67 0.16
CA PRO A 25 2.10 -9.94 0.68
C PRO A 25 2.72 -11.20 0.05
N PHE A 26 3.13 -11.13 -1.23
CA PHE A 26 3.79 -12.24 -1.90
C PHE A 26 5.20 -12.47 -1.36
N PHE A 27 5.88 -11.42 -0.89
CA PHE A 27 7.23 -11.48 -0.33
C PHE A 27 7.26 -11.87 1.16
N VAL A 28 6.09 -12.05 1.82
CA VAL A 28 6.05 -12.44 3.24
C VAL A 28 6.53 -13.89 3.42
N PRO A 29 7.59 -14.13 4.23
CA PRO A 29 8.14 -15.46 4.46
C PRO A 29 7.14 -16.38 5.16
N LYS A 30 7.31 -17.69 4.94
CA LYS A 30 6.45 -18.72 5.53
C LYS A 30 6.80 -18.90 7.02
N GLY A 31 5.94 -18.40 7.89
CA GLY A 31 6.03 -18.58 9.33
C GLY A 31 4.65 -18.67 9.99
N PRO A 32 4.58 -18.97 11.31
CA PRO A 32 3.32 -19.15 12.04
C PRO A 32 2.38 -17.94 11.93
N ASN A 33 2.95 -16.75 11.81
CA ASN A 33 2.21 -15.48 11.83
C ASN A 33 1.99 -14.89 10.42
N ARG A 34 2.20 -15.66 9.34
CA ARG A 34 2.13 -15.14 7.96
C ARG A 34 0.79 -14.50 7.64
N GLY A 35 -0.32 -15.08 8.11
CA GLY A 35 -1.65 -14.52 7.90
C GLY A 35 -1.82 -13.14 8.53
N VAL A 36 -1.37 -12.97 9.77
CA VAL A 36 -1.46 -11.70 10.52
C VAL A 36 -0.61 -10.60 9.87
N ILE A 37 0.57 -10.96 9.36
CA ILE A 37 1.46 -10.02 8.68
C ILE A 37 0.83 -9.56 7.36
N ILE A 38 0.21 -10.47 6.60
CA ILE A 38 -0.45 -10.12 5.34
C ILE A 38 -1.66 -9.21 5.60
N THR A 39 -2.49 -9.55 6.60
CA THR A 39 -3.68 -8.75 6.91
C THR A 39 -3.32 -7.37 7.43
N SER A 40 -2.30 -7.24 8.28
CA SER A 40 -1.84 -5.92 8.75
C SER A 40 -1.32 -5.07 7.59
N LEU A 41 -0.57 -5.66 6.67
CA LEU A 41 0.00 -4.96 5.52
C LEU A 41 -1.07 -4.48 4.53
N VAL A 42 -2.09 -5.30 4.26
CA VAL A 42 -3.25 -4.92 3.43
C VAL A 42 -4.08 -3.85 4.12
N LEU A 43 -4.36 -3.98 5.42
CA LEU A 43 -5.13 -2.99 6.17
C LEU A 43 -4.43 -1.63 6.19
N THR A 44 -3.12 -1.60 6.46
CA THR A 44 -2.33 -0.37 6.40
C THR A 44 -2.37 0.25 5.01
N ALA A 45 -2.24 -0.54 3.94
CA ALA A 45 -2.30 -0.03 2.58
C ALA A 45 -3.64 0.64 2.25
N VAL A 46 -4.75 0.08 2.72
CA VAL A 46 -6.08 0.67 2.54
C VAL A 46 -6.25 1.93 3.37
N CYS A 47 -5.91 1.89 4.66
CA CYS A 47 -6.07 3.05 5.56
C CYS A 47 -5.23 4.24 5.11
N CYS A 48 -3.97 4.01 4.71
CA CYS A 48 -3.07 5.08 4.29
C CYS A 48 -3.31 5.58 2.86
N TYR A 49 -4.11 4.87 2.06
CA TYR A 49 -4.58 5.36 0.77
C TYR A 49 -5.84 6.23 0.89
N LEU A 50 -6.69 5.93 1.90
CA LEU A 50 -7.95 6.63 2.13
C LEU A 50 -7.81 7.91 2.98
N LEU A 51 -6.79 7.98 3.84
CA LEU A 51 -6.40 9.16 4.60
C LEU A 51 -5.74 10.22 3.71
#